data_AF-A0A5R2N962-F1
#
_entry.id   AF-A0A5R2N962-F1
#
_cell.length_a   1.000
_cell.length_b   1.000
_cell.length_c   1.000
_cell.angle_alpha   90.00
_cell.angle_beta   90.00
_cell.angle_gamma   90.00
#
_symmetry.space_group_name_H-M   'P 1'
#
loop_
_entity.id
_entity.type
_entity.pdbx_description
1 polymer ?
#
loop_
_entity_poly.entity_id
_entity_poly.type
_entity_poly.pdbx_seq_one_letter_code
_entity_poly.pdbx_strand_id
1 'polypeptide(L)' 'MDERQALSAFAALSQETRLRILRHLVIAGPDGIAAGAIAEKVEVSASNVSFHL' A
#
# COMPACT_ATOMS: atom_id res chain seq x y z
N MET A 1 7.45 -8.89 -16.33
CA MET A 1 7.79 -7.52 -15.87
C MET A 1 9.08 -7.13 -16.54
N ASP A 2 9.08 -6.05 -17.31
CA ASP A 2 10.30 -5.50 -17.89
C ASP A 2 11.02 -4.54 -16.91
N GLU A 3 12.21 -4.09 -17.27
CA GLU A 3 13.03 -3.21 -16.42
C GLU A 3 12.31 -1.90 -16.08
N ARG A 4 11.59 -1.29 -17.02
CA ARG A 4 10.87 -0.04 -16.78
C ARG A 4 9.73 -0.24 -15.80
N GLN A 5 8.98 -1.32 -15.95
CA GLN A 5 7.94 -1.71 -14.99
C GLN A 5 8.54 -1.95 -13.60
N ALA A 6 9.73 -2.55 -13.51
CA ALA A 6 10.46 -2.73 -12.26
C ALA A 6 10.86 -1.43 -11.59
N LEU A 7 11.44 -0.51 -12.34
CA LEU A 7 11.80 0.80 -11.83
C LEU A 7 10.57 1.55 -11.33
N SER A 8 9.46 1.55 -12.08
CA SER A 8 8.21 2.18 -11.65
C SER A 8 7.62 1.55 -10.39
N ALA A 9 7.63 0.21 -10.29
CA ALA A 9 7.13 -0.49 -9.11
C ALA A 9 7.98 -0.20 -7.85
N PHE A 10 9.32 -0.22 -7.97
CA PHE A 10 10.18 0.09 -6.84
C PHE A 10 10.09 1.56 -6.42
N ALA A 11 10.02 2.49 -7.38
CA ALA A 11 9.78 3.91 -7.08
C ALA A 11 8.42 4.12 -6.39
N ALA A 12 7.41 3.34 -6.76
CA ALA A 12 6.12 3.34 -6.10
C ALA A 12 6.20 2.85 -4.64
N LEU A 13 7.00 1.81 -4.39
CA LEU A 13 7.13 1.16 -3.08
C LEU A 13 8.15 1.82 -2.15
N SER A 14 9.03 2.69 -2.65
CA SER A 14 10.02 3.40 -1.83
C SER A 14 9.44 4.53 -0.98
N GLN A 15 8.11 4.62 -0.87
CA GLN A 15 7.43 5.54 0.04
C GLN A 15 6.92 4.75 1.26
N GLU A 16 7.33 5.17 2.47
CA GLU A 16 7.08 4.43 3.72
C GLU A 16 5.61 4.03 3.89
N THR A 17 4.69 4.98 3.73
CA THR A 17 3.24 4.73 3.86
C THR A 17 2.75 3.68 2.88
N ARG A 18 3.19 3.73 1.61
CA ARG A 18 2.80 2.75 0.58
C ARG A 18 3.35 1.37 0.86
N LEU A 19 4.59 1.28 1.34
CA LEU A 19 5.17 0.00 1.74
C LEU A 19 4.39 -0.61 2.92
N ARG A 20 3.98 0.20 3.91
CA ARG A 20 3.17 -0.26 5.04
C ARG A 20 1.79 -0.74 4.59
N ILE A 21 1.11 0.02 3.70
CA ILE A 21 -0.17 -0.37 3.09
C ILE A 21 -0.02 -1.71 2.34
N LEU A 22 0.98 -1.83 1.46
CA LEU A 22 1.23 -3.06 0.70
C LEU A 22 1.43 -4.26 1.63
N ARG A 23 2.23 -4.13 2.69
CA ARG A 23 2.49 -5.22 3.64
C ARG A 23 1.20 -5.72 4.30
N HIS A 24 0.29 -4.81 4.67
CA HIS A 24 -1.01 -5.20 5.22
C HIS A 24 -1.89 -5.92 4.19
N LEU A 25 -1.91 -5.47 2.94
CA LEU A 25 -2.64 -6.13 1.86
C LEU A 25 -2.08 -7.52 1.53
N VAL A 26 -0.75 -7.69 1.54
CA VAL A 26 -0.09 -8.99 1.32
C VAL A 26 -0.47 -9.98 2.41
N ILE A 27 -0.55 -9.54 3.67
CA ILE A 27 -0.97 -10.38 4.80
C ILE A 27 -2.46 -10.74 4.70
N ALA A 28 -3.31 -9.78 4.32
CA ALA A 28 -4.73 -10.01 4.13
C ALA A 28 -5.04 -10.97 2.96
N GLY A 29 -4.18 -10.98 1.95
CA GLY A 29 -4.32 -11.89 0.81
C GLY A 29 -5.62 -11.63 0.03
N PRO A 30 -6.23 -12.68 -0.55
CA PRO A 30 -7.44 -12.57 -1.38
C PRO A 30 -8.66 -11.99 -0.65
N ASP A 31 -8.73 -12.14 0.68
CA ASP A 31 -9.85 -11.62 1.47
C ASP A 31 -9.83 -10.09 1.56
N GLY A 32 -8.65 -9.49 1.35
CA GLY A 32 -8.46 -8.05 1.43
C GLY A 32 -8.73 -7.48 2.82
N ILE A 33 -8.72 -6.16 2.91
CA ILE A 33 -9.00 -5.43 4.14
C ILE A 33 -9.53 -4.04 3.77
N ALA A 34 -10.50 -3.54 4.53
CA ALA A 34 -11.07 -2.21 4.30
C ALA A 34 -10.01 -1.10 4.48
N ALA A 35 -10.03 -0.10 3.60
CA ALA A 35 -9.06 1.01 3.63
C ALA A 35 -9.02 1.74 4.99
N GLY A 36 -10.16 1.89 5.66
CA GLY A 36 -10.23 2.45 7.02
C GLY A 36 -9.47 1.62 8.06
N ALA A 37 -9.58 0.30 7.98
CA ALA A 37 -8.83 -0.60 8.88
C ALA A 37 -7.32 -0.61 8.59
N ILE A 38 -6.91 -0.36 7.34
CA ILE A 38 -5.50 -0.10 7.01
C ILE A 38 -5.05 1.23 7.63
N ALA A 39 -5.87 2.28 7.52
CA ALA A 39 -5.56 3.61 8.03
C ALA A 39 -5.29 3.59 9.55
N GLU A 40 -6.10 2.85 10.32
CA GLU A 40 -5.88 2.62 11.74
C GLU A 40 -4.54 1.94 12.04
N LYS A 41 -4.17 0.90 11.27
CA LYS A 41 -2.91 0.15 11.47
C LYS A 41 -1.65 0.91 11.06
N VAL A 42 -1.78 1.83 10.11
CA VAL A 42 -0.67 2.64 9.57
C VAL A 42 -0.60 4.03 10.22
N GLU A 43 -1.55 4.36 11.10
CA GLU A 43 -1.63 5.64 11.83
C GLU A 43 -1.72 6.87 10.92
N VAL A 44 -2.51 6.76 9.84
CA VAL A 44 -2.77 7.84 8.87
C VAL A 44 -4.26 8.04 8.68
N SER A 45 -4.68 9.12 8.01
CA SER A 45 -6.09 9.32 7.68
C SER A 45 -6.57 8.30 6.64
N ALA A 46 -7.86 7.95 6.67
CA ALA A 46 -8.47 7.13 5.63
C ALA A 46 -8.31 7.77 4.23
N SER A 47 -8.39 9.11 4.15
CA SER A 47 -8.14 9.84 2.90
C SER A 47 -6.70 9.69 2.38
N ASN A 48 -5.72 9.60 3.28
CA ASN A 48 -4.32 9.36 2.91
C ASN A 48 -4.14 7.96 2.32
N VAL A 49 -4.73 6.94 2.94
CA VAL A 49 -4.73 5.57 2.38
C VAL A 49 -5.41 5.55 1.00
N SER A 50 -6.60 6.13 0.87
CA SER A 50 -7.33 6.18 -0.41
C SER A 50 -6.59 6.93 -1.52
N PHE A 51 -5.74 7.91 -1.18
CA PHE A 51 -4.92 8.60 -2.18
C PHE A 51 -3.77 7.73 -2.72
N HIS A 52 -3.27 6.79 -1.91
CA HIS A 52 -2.15 5.93 -2.25
C HIS A 52 -2.52 4.60 -2.92
N LEU A 53 -3.80 4.22 -2.84
CA LEU A 53 -4.42 3.07 -3.51
C LEU A 53 -4.89 3.45 -4.91
#